data_AF-A0A382T8R7-F1
#
_entry.id   AF-A0A382T8R7-F1
#
_cell.length_a   1.000
_cell.length_b   1.000
_cell.length_c   1.000
_cell.angle_alpha   90.00
_cell.angle_beta   90.00
_cell.angle_gamma   90.00
#
_symmetry.space_group_name_H-M   'P 1'
#
loop_
_entity.id
_entity.type
_entity.pdbx_description
1 polymer ?
#
loop_
_entity_poly.entity_id
_entity_poly.type
_entity_poly.pdbx_seq_one_letter_code
_entity_poly.pdbx_strand_id
1 'polypeptide(L)'
;MYTKTLNFALLLAVVVVVLGAYTRLADAGLGCPDWPGCYGKLIVPDVASSEYERPLDVGKAWKEMIHRYAASLLGVLILVVFFFAAFRKTPRYQSIKLPAFLVLLVGFQGALGMWTVTE
;
A
#
# COMPACT_ATOMS: atom_id res chain seq x y z
N MET A 1 -18.07 15.50 3.73
CA MET A 1 -17.44 14.16 3.80
C MET A 1 -16.22 14.09 2.91
N TYR A 2 -16.32 14.45 1.62
CA TYR A 2 -15.20 14.51 0.66
C TYR A 2 -13.90 15.13 1.20
N THR A 3 -13.92 16.37 1.71
CA THR A 3 -12.72 17.04 2.25
C THR A 3 -12.11 16.34 3.46
N LYS A 4 -12.92 15.72 4.31
CA LYS A 4 -12.41 14.95 5.47
C LYS A 4 -11.67 13.70 5.00
N THR A 5 -12.23 12.98 4.03
CA THR A 5 -11.59 11.82 3.40
C THR A 5 -10.30 12.21 2.68
N LEU A 6 -10.29 13.34 1.96
CA LEU A 6 -9.08 13.86 1.31
C LEU A 6 -7.98 14.20 2.31
N ASN A 7 -8.29 14.92 3.39
CA ASN A 7 -7.30 15.30 4.39
C ASN A 7 -6.73 14.06 5.09
N PHE A 8 -7.58 13.06 5.35
CA PHE A 8 -7.13 11.79 5.90
C PHE A 8 -6.23 11.01 4.93
N ALA A 9 -6.62 10.93 3.66
CA ALA A 9 -5.80 10.31 2.61
C ALA A 9 -4.45 11.02 2.43
N LEU A 10 -4.43 12.36 2.50
CA LEU A 10 -3.20 13.15 2.43
C LEU A 10 -2.27 12.85 3.60
N LEU A 11 -2.78 12.84 4.83
CA LEU A 11 -2.00 12.49 6.02
C LEU A 11 -1.45 11.06 5.90
N LEU A 12 -2.29 10.11 5.50
CA LEU A 12 -1.88 8.73 5.32
C LEU A 12 -0.83 8.59 4.21
N ALA A 13 -0.95 9.34 3.11
CA ALA A 13 0.04 9.33 2.04
C ALA A 13 1.43 9.76 2.53
N VAL A 14 1.50 10.80 3.37
CA VAL A 14 2.77 11.21 4.01
C VAL A 14 3.34 10.07 4.85
N VAL A 15 2.50 9.39 5.66
CA VAL A 15 2.93 8.23 6.45
C VAL A 15 3.43 7.09 5.55
N VAL A 16 2.71 6.77 4.48
CA VAL A 16 3.09 5.71 3.52
C VAL A 16 4.44 6.01 2.87
N VAL A 17 4.70 7.26 2.49
CA VAL A 17 5.99 7.68 1.92
C VAL A 17 7.13 7.49 2.94
N VAL A 18 6.90 7.87 4.20
CA VAL A 18 7.90 7.68 5.28
C VAL A 18 8.14 6.19 5.54
N LEU A 19 7.09 5.36 5.59
CA LEU A 19 7.21 3.91 5.74
C LEU A 19 7.94 3.27 4.54
N GLY A 20 7.71 3.78 3.32
CA GLY A 20 8.42 3.35 2.12
C GLY A 20 9.91 3.70 2.17
N ALA A 21 10.25 4.90 2.62
CA ALA A 21 11.64 5.29 2.85
C ALA A 21 12.29 4.42 3.95
N TYR A 22 11.56 4.15 5.03
CA TYR A 22 12.03 3.32 6.13
C TYR A 22 12.28 1.87 5.71
N THR A 23 11.37 1.24 4.97
CA THR A 23 11.54 -0.14 4.46
C THR A 23 12.77 -0.25 3.56
N ARG A 24 13.04 0.77 2.74
CA ARG A 24 14.25 0.84 1.92
C ARG A 24 15.52 0.98 2.76
N LEU A 25 15.54 1.90 3.73
CA LEU A 25 16.71 2.13 4.59
C LEU A 25 16.99 0.95 5.54
N ALA A 26 15.97 0.16 5.86
CA ALA A 26 16.09 -1.03 6.70
C ALA A 26 16.40 -2.31 5.91
N ASP A 27 16.68 -2.21 4.60
CA ASP A 27 16.90 -3.35 3.68
C ASP A 27 15.81 -4.42 3.82
N ALA A 28 14.57 -3.96 3.98
CA ALA A 28 13.39 -4.78 4.24
C ALA A 28 12.42 -4.84 3.05
N GLY A 29 12.77 -4.24 1.90
CA GLY A 29 11.91 -4.22 0.72
C GLY A 29 11.72 -5.56 0.01
N LEU A 30 12.43 -6.60 0.43
CA LEU A 30 12.37 -7.98 -0.09
C LEU A 30 12.24 -9.01 1.06
N GLY A 31 11.62 -8.61 2.17
CA GLY A 31 11.41 -9.45 3.33
C GLY A 31 10.34 -10.54 3.13
N CYS A 32 9.37 -10.30 2.24
CA CYS A 32 8.30 -11.22 1.87
C CYS A 32 8.39 -11.57 0.37
N PRO A 33 8.61 -12.85 0.01
CA PRO A 33 8.84 -13.29 -1.38
C PRO A 33 7.57 -13.39 -2.23
N ASP A 34 6.40 -13.15 -1.64
CA ASP A 34 5.09 -13.28 -2.27
C ASP A 34 4.27 -12.02 -2.04
N TRP A 35 3.19 -11.90 -2.80
CA TRP A 35 2.19 -10.85 -2.69
C TRP A 35 0.81 -11.46 -2.97
N PRO A 36 -0.27 -11.07 -2.28
CA PRO A 36 -0.38 -9.99 -1.28
C PRO A 36 0.06 -10.39 0.13
N GLY A 37 0.37 -11.66 0.35
CA GLY A 37 0.80 -12.21 1.63
C GLY A 37 2.30 -12.11 1.90
N CYS A 38 2.73 -12.89 2.88
CA CYS A 38 4.11 -13.15 3.25
C CYS A 38 4.26 -14.63 3.64
N TYR A 39 5.11 -15.37 2.92
CA TYR A 39 5.30 -16.81 3.00
C TYR A 39 3.99 -17.62 2.92
N GLY A 40 3.09 -17.24 1.99
CA GLY A 40 1.82 -17.95 1.77
C GLY A 40 0.77 -17.71 2.87
N LYS A 41 1.03 -16.80 3.81
CA LYS A 41 0.10 -16.35 4.84
C LYS A 41 -0.23 -14.88 4.62
N LEU A 42 -1.42 -14.45 5.03
CA LEU A 42 -1.76 -13.02 4.95
C LEU A 42 -0.93 -12.19 5.94
N ILE A 43 -0.57 -12.75 7.09
CA ILE A 43 0.23 -12.10 8.13
C ILE A 43 1.62 -12.76 8.18
N VAL A 44 2.63 -12.00 8.62
CA VAL A 44 3.98 -12.52 8.85
C VAL A 44 3.92 -13.72 9.81
N PRO A 45 4.46 -14.89 9.42
CA PRO A 45 4.49 -16.05 10.32
C PRO A 45 5.40 -15.81 11.53
N ASP A 46 4.98 -16.32 12.69
CA ASP A 46 5.68 -16.13 13.97
C ASP A 46 6.94 -17.01 14.10
N VAL A 47 7.01 -18.10 13.34
CA VAL A 47 8.13 -19.05 13.37
C VAL A 47 8.82 -19.12 12.02
N ALA A 48 10.15 -18.95 12.04
CA ALA A 48 10.98 -19.27 10.90
C ALA A 48 10.94 -20.79 10.69
N SER A 49 10.34 -21.22 9.58
CA SER A 49 10.40 -22.62 9.17
C SER A 49 11.69 -22.85 8.36
N SER A 50 12.31 -24.01 8.54
CA SER A 50 13.41 -24.46 7.68
C SER A 50 12.94 -24.88 6.28
N GLU A 51 11.64 -24.85 6.02
CA GLU A 51 11.02 -25.21 4.74
C GLU A 51 10.99 -24.03 3.76
N TYR A 52 11.21 -22.81 4.24
CA TYR A 52 11.24 -21.64 3.38
C TYR A 52 12.53 -21.57 2.56
N GLU A 53 12.37 -21.35 1.26
CA GLU A 53 13.47 -21.21 0.30
C GLU A 53 14.39 -20.02 0.62
N ARG A 54 13.82 -18.97 1.25
CA ARG A 54 14.56 -17.84 1.83
C ARG A 54 14.37 -17.83 3.35
N PRO A 55 15.44 -17.62 4.14
CA PRO A 55 15.32 -17.58 5.59
C PRO A 55 14.45 -16.39 6.02
N LEU A 56 13.41 -16.67 6.82
CA LEU A 56 12.49 -15.67 7.32
C LEU A 56 13.19 -14.77 8.36
N ASP A 57 13.37 -13.49 8.00
CA ASP A 57 13.63 -12.43 8.96
C ASP A 57 12.31 -11.75 9.33
N VAL A 58 11.72 -12.18 10.45
CA VAL A 58 10.45 -11.67 10.98
C VAL A 58 10.47 -10.14 11.11
N GLY A 59 11.61 -9.58 11.50
CA GLY A 59 11.79 -8.15 11.66
C GLY A 59 11.74 -7.40 10.34
N LYS A 60 12.29 -7.94 9.25
CA LYS A 60 12.19 -7.34 7.91
C LYS A 60 10.81 -7.55 7.30
N ALA A 61 10.26 -8.76 7.41
CA ALA A 61 8.93 -9.10 6.91
C ALA A 61 7.85 -8.19 7.48
N TRP A 62 7.88 -7.89 8.78
CA TRP A 62 6.92 -6.96 9.39
C TRP A 62 7.07 -5.52 8.88
N LYS A 63 8.29 -5.02 8.70
CA LYS A 63 8.51 -3.67 8.15
C LYS A 63 7.88 -3.55 6.76
N GLU A 64 8.08 -4.56 5.92
CA GLU A 64 7.50 -4.61 4.58
C GLU A 64 5.96 -4.69 4.62
N MET A 65 5.40 -5.62 5.40
CA MET A 65 3.96 -5.82 5.48
C MET A 65 3.22 -4.60 6.03
N ILE A 66 3.78 -3.90 7.03
CA ILE A 66 3.20 -2.64 7.55
C ILE A 66 3.11 -1.59 6.43
N HIS A 67 4.15 -1.45 5.61
CA HIS A 67 4.10 -0.54 4.47
C HIS A 67 3.05 -0.97 3.44
N ARG A 68 2.99 -2.27 3.07
CA ARG A 68 1.99 -2.83 2.14
C ARG A 68 0.55 -2.59 2.60
N TYR A 69 0.26 -2.78 3.89
CA TYR A 69 -1.07 -2.54 4.45
C TYR A 69 -1.45 -1.05 4.44
N ALA A 70 -0.52 -0.17 4.83
CA ALA A 70 -0.75 1.26 4.80
C ALA A 70 -1.00 1.76 3.36
N ALA A 71 -0.22 1.27 2.39
CA ALA A 71 -0.40 1.56 0.97
C ALA A 71 -1.74 1.04 0.43
N SER A 72 -2.15 -0.16 0.83
CA SER A 72 -3.44 -0.75 0.45
C SER A 72 -4.62 0.08 0.98
N LEU A 73 -4.55 0.52 2.25
CA LEU A 73 -5.54 1.41 2.84
C LEU A 73 -5.60 2.75 2.09
N LEU A 74 -4.45 3.33 1.72
CA LEU A 74 -4.40 4.54 0.92
C LEU A 74 -5.06 4.35 -0.46
N GLY A 75 -4.79 3.22 -1.13
CA GLY A 75 -5.44 2.87 -2.39
C GLY A 75 -6.96 2.81 -2.29
N VAL A 76 -7.49 2.19 -1.23
CA VAL A 76 -8.93 2.16 -0.94
C VAL A 76 -9.49 3.58 -0.73
N LEU A 77 -8.79 4.44 0.01
CA LEU A 77 -9.23 5.83 0.20
C LEU A 77 -9.27 6.62 -1.11
N ILE A 78 -8.29 6.42 -2.00
CA ILE A 78 -8.27 7.05 -3.33
C ILE A 78 -9.48 6.59 -4.15
N LEU A 79 -9.82 5.29 -4.12
CA LEU A 79 -11.02 4.77 -4.76
C LEU A 79 -12.31 5.39 -4.19
N VAL A 80 -12.40 5.55 -2.87
CA VAL A 80 -13.54 6.22 -2.22
C VAL A 80 -13.64 7.69 -2.63
N VAL A 81 -12.51 8.40 -2.73
CA VAL A 81 -12.46 9.79 -3.21
C VAL A 81 -12.91 9.88 -4.66
N PHE A 82 -12.45 8.98 -5.53
CA PHE A 82 -12.89 8.88 -6.93
C PHE A 82 -14.40 8.63 -7.01
N PHE A 83 -14.93 7.69 -6.23
CA PHE A 83 -16.36 7.40 -6.19
C PHE A 83 -17.18 8.61 -5.72
N PHE A 84 -16.72 9.33 -4.69
CA PHE A 84 -17.38 10.57 -4.27
C PHE A 84 -17.35 11.64 -5.36
N ALA A 85 -16.21 11.83 -6.04
CA ALA A 85 -16.10 12.81 -7.13
C ALA A 85 -16.97 12.45 -8.34
N ALA A 86 -17.18 11.16 -8.62
CA ALA A 86 -17.96 10.69 -9.77
C ALA A 86 -19.48 10.68 -9.51
N PHE A 87 -19.92 10.30 -8.31
CA PHE A 87 -21.33 10.02 -8.05
C PHE A 87 -22.02 11.00 -7.11
N ARG A 88 -21.29 11.78 -6.31
CA ARG A 88 -21.91 12.73 -5.38
C ARG A 88 -22.02 14.11 -6.02
N LYS A 89 -23.26 14.54 -6.27
CA LYS A 89 -23.55 15.93 -6.63
C LYS A 89 -23.32 16.81 -5.39
N THR A 90 -22.27 17.61 -5.41
CA THR A 90 -22.00 18.59 -4.36
C THR A 90 -21.96 20.01 -4.92
N PRO A 91 -22.35 21.03 -4.15
CA PRO A 91 -22.33 22.42 -4.61
C PRO A 91 -20.91 22.98 -4.81
N ARG A 92 -19.88 22.25 -4.37
CA ARG A 92 -18.47 22.63 -4.52
C ARG A 92 -17.87 21.87 -5.70
N TYR A 93 -17.07 22.55 -6.52
CA TYR A 93 -16.38 21.92 -7.64
C TYR A 93 -15.47 20.77 -7.16
N GLN A 94 -15.63 19.59 -7.77
CA GLN A 94 -14.82 18.40 -7.51
C GLN A 94 -14.19 17.94 -8.82
N SER A 95 -12.86 17.89 -8.87
CA SER A 95 -12.13 17.38 -10.04
C SER A 95 -12.17 15.86 -10.04
N ILE A 96 -12.79 15.25 -11.07
CA ILE A 96 -12.77 13.80 -11.26
C ILE A 96 -11.47 13.31 -11.90
N LYS A 97 -10.79 14.17 -12.67
CA LYS A 97 -9.57 13.84 -13.42
C LYS A 97 -8.42 13.46 -12.48
N LEU A 98 -8.29 14.18 -11.36
CA LEU A 98 -7.20 13.96 -10.41
C LEU A 98 -7.33 12.61 -9.67
N PRO A 99 -8.47 12.27 -9.02
CA PRO A 99 -8.64 10.94 -8.43
C PRO A 99 -8.54 9.81 -9.45
N ALA A 100 -9.06 9.99 -10.68
CA ALA A 100 -8.93 8.98 -11.74
C ALA A 100 -7.46 8.70 -12.09
N PHE A 101 -6.67 9.75 -12.26
CA PHE A 101 -5.22 9.62 -12.49
C PHE A 101 -4.51 8.95 -11.32
N LEU A 102 -4.86 9.31 -10.07
CA LEU A 102 -4.26 8.70 -8.88
C LEU A 102 -4.58 7.21 -8.74
N VAL A 103 -5.81 6.77 -9.09
CA VAL A 103 -6.17 5.33 -9.12
C VAL A 103 -5.26 4.59 -10.08
N LEU A 104 -5.08 5.12 -11.30
CA LEU A 104 -4.21 4.50 -12.31
C LEU A 104 -2.74 4.48 -11.87
N LEU A 105 -2.25 5.60 -11.35
CA LEU A 105 -0.85 5.74 -10.93
C LEU A 105 -0.52 4.80 -9.76
N VAL A 106 -1.34 4.80 -8.71
CA VAL A 106 -1.11 3.95 -7.53
C VAL A 106 -1.34 2.48 -7.85
N GLY A 107 -2.30 2.16 -8.73
CA GLY A 107 -2.49 0.80 -9.23
C GLY A 107 -1.26 0.30 -9.98
N PHE A 108 -0.66 1.15 -10.82
CA PHE A 108 0.58 0.82 -11.52
C PHE A 108 1.76 0.66 -10.55
N GLN A 109 1.89 1.52 -9.54
CA GLN A 109 2.92 1.37 -8.49
C GLN A 109 2.76 0.05 -7.71
N GLY A 110 1.53 -0.34 -7.38
CA GLY A 110 1.24 -1.62 -6.73
C GLY A 110 1.63 -2.81 -7.60
N ALA A 111 1.36 -2.75 -8.91
CA ALA A 111 1.76 -3.78 -9.86
C ALA A 111 3.28 -3.91 -9.98
N LEU A 112 4.00 -2.79 -10.04
CA LEU A 112 5.47 -2.79 -10.04
C LEU A 112 6.04 -3.34 -8.72
N GLY A 113 5.44 -3.00 -7.57
CA GLY A 113 5.85 -3.54 -6.28
C GLY A 113 5.68 -5.06 -6.19
N MET A 114 4.53 -5.58 -6.66
CA MET A 114 4.30 -7.02 -6.79
C MET A 114 5.36 -7.69 -7.68
N TRP A 115 5.62 -7.12 -8.86
CA TRP A 115 6.61 -7.64 -9.80
C TRP A 115 7.99 -7.78 -9.15
N THR A 116 8.42 -6.79 -8.34
CA THR A 116 9.75 -6.83 -7.72
C THR A 116 9.95 -7.94 -6.70
N VAL A 117 8.88 -8.51 -6.14
CA VAL A 117 8.97 -9.59 -5.14
C VAL A 117 8.71 -10.97 -5.73
N THR A 118 7.94 -11.06 -6.81
CA THR A 118 7.57 -12.35 -7.44
C THR A 118 8.58 -12.83 -8.48
N GLU A 119 9.51 -11.98 -8.91
CA GLU A 119 10.65 -12.35 -9.77
C GLU A 119 11.87 -12.86 -8.98
#